data_AF-A0A7W6L434-F1
#
_entry.id   AF-A0A7W6L434-F1
#
_cell.length_a   1.000
_cell.length_b   1.000
_cell.length_c   1.000
_cell.angle_alpha   90.00
_cell.angle_beta   90.00
_cell.angle_gamma   90.00
#
_symmetry.space_group_name_H-M   'P 1'
#
loop_
_entity.id
_entity.type
_entity.pdbx_description
1 polymer ?
#
loop_
_entity_poly.entity_id
_entity_poly.type
_entity_poly.pdbx_seq_one_letter_code
_entity_poly.pdbx_strand_id
1 'polypeptide(L)'
;MIQLDPDAQPEPTPVTRAVPLAEVEWPVIPNLEAARNGGREVTISEEADGRQVLVRTPDTGDQQVYHFAQRPCWMLVKVDDQSL
;
A
#
# COMPACT_ATOMS: atom_id res chain seq x y z
N MET A 1 26.51 -7.30 -21.14
CA MET A 1 25.95 -6.47 -20.05
C MET A 1 24.98 -5.51 -20.70
N ILE A 2 23.69 -5.64 -20.41
CA ILE A 2 22.67 -4.71 -20.91
C ILE A 2 22.57 -3.61 -19.84
N GLN A 3 22.97 -2.38 -20.16
CA GLN A 3 22.69 -1.22 -19.33
C GLN A 3 21.26 -0.78 -19.64
N LEU A 4 20.38 -0.89 -18.64
CA LEU A 4 19.10 -0.18 -18.67
C LEU A 4 19.39 1.30 -18.40
N ASP A 5 18.78 2.16 -19.22
CA ASP A 5 18.81 3.60 -19.06
C ASP A 5 17.69 4.00 -18.09
N PRO A 6 18.00 4.43 -16.84
CA PRO A 6 17.01 4.83 -15.86
C PRO A 6 16.32 6.16 -16.22
N ASP A 7 16.80 6.91 -17.22
CA ASP A 7 16.26 8.20 -17.64
C ASP A 7 15.25 8.10 -18.79
N ALA A 8 14.88 6.87 -19.21
CA ALA A 8 13.89 6.63 -20.25
C ALA A 8 12.46 6.96 -19.76
N GLN A 9 11.92 8.10 -20.20
CA GLN A 9 10.60 8.60 -19.82
C GLN A 9 9.45 8.06 -20.72
N PRO A 10 8.20 8.04 -20.19
CA PRO A 10 7.81 8.56 -18.89
C PRO A 10 7.72 7.48 -17.81
N GLU A 11 8.24 7.80 -16.63
CA GLU A 11 7.91 7.09 -15.40
C GLU A 11 6.40 7.24 -15.11
N PRO A 12 5.74 6.20 -14.56
CA PRO A 12 4.32 6.26 -14.21
C PRO A 12 4.06 7.36 -13.18
N THR A 13 3.10 8.22 -13.47
CA THR A 13 2.71 9.32 -12.57
C THR A 13 1.77 8.79 -11.49
N PRO A 14 1.97 9.11 -10.19
CA PRO A 14 1.05 8.67 -9.14
C PRO A 14 -0.34 9.28 -9.37
N VAL A 15 -1.37 8.44 -9.42
CA VAL A 15 -2.78 8.84 -9.60
C VAL A 15 -3.52 8.71 -8.29
N THR A 16 -4.08 9.81 -7.80
CA THR A 16 -4.98 9.79 -6.63
C THR A 16 -6.42 9.83 -7.09
N ARG A 17 -7.24 8.88 -6.61
CA ARG A 17 -8.69 8.84 -6.86
C ARG A 17 -9.47 8.75 -5.55
N ALA A 18 -10.50 9.58 -5.42
CA ALA A 18 -11.51 9.41 -4.38
C ALA A 18 -12.50 8.33 -4.84
N VAL A 19 -12.63 7.26 -4.05
CA VAL A 19 -13.55 6.15 -4.33
C VAL A 19 -14.74 6.25 -3.36
N PRO A 20 -15.98 6.35 -3.85
CA PRO A 20 -17.17 6.27 -2.99
C PRO A 20 -17.18 4.94 -2.23
N LEU A 21 -17.59 4.97 -0.95
CA LEU A 21 -17.60 3.75 -0.11
C LEU A 21 -18.38 2.58 -0.75
N ALA A 22 -19.44 2.87 -1.50
CA ALA A 22 -20.27 1.89 -2.19
C ALA A 22 -19.55 1.18 -3.36
N GLU A 23 -18.48 1.77 -3.90
CA GLU A 23 -17.69 1.25 -5.02
C GLU A 23 -16.39 0.59 -4.55
N VAL A 24 -16.12 0.56 -3.24
CA VAL A 24 -14.94 -0.08 -2.68
C VAL A 24 -15.09 -1.60 -2.78
N GLU A 25 -14.17 -2.24 -3.50
CA GLU A 25 -14.06 -3.70 -3.51
C GLU A 25 -13.45 -4.18 -2.20
N TRP A 26 -14.17 -5.08 -1.52
CA TRP A 26 -13.75 -5.65 -0.24
C TRP A 26 -13.25 -7.10 -0.45
N PRO A 27 -12.22 -7.55 0.30
CA PRO A 27 -11.51 -6.83 1.36
C PRO A 27 -10.41 -5.91 0.81
N VAL A 28 -10.41 -4.65 1.25
CA VAL A 28 -9.38 -3.67 0.84
C VAL A 28 -8.00 -4.04 1.37
N ILE A 29 -7.95 -4.68 2.54
CA ILE A 29 -6.70 -5.10 3.19
C ILE A 29 -6.61 -6.61 3.11
N PRO A 30 -5.49 -7.18 2.63
CA PRO A 30 -5.31 -8.62 2.63
C PRO A 30 -5.25 -9.16 4.05
N ASN A 31 -5.54 -10.45 4.23
CA ASN A 31 -5.31 -11.10 5.50
C ASN A 31 -3.80 -11.03 5.83
N LEU A 32 -3.45 -10.23 6.84
CA LEU A 32 -2.06 -9.94 7.20
C LEU A 32 -1.32 -11.18 7.72
N GLU A 33 -2.02 -12.11 8.36
CA GLU A 33 -1.43 -13.36 8.85
C GLU A 33 -1.12 -14.30 7.68
N ALA A 34 -2.07 -14.45 6.75
CA ALA A 34 -1.84 -15.18 5.51
C ALA A 34 -0.73 -14.56 4.66
N ALA A 35 -0.67 -13.22 4.60
CA ALA A 35 0.39 -12.50 3.89
C ALA A 35 1.78 -12.81 4.48
N ARG A 36 1.92 -12.76 5.81
CA ARG A 36 3.17 -13.13 6.51
C ARG A 36 3.56 -14.58 6.23
N ASN A 37 2.60 -15.51 6.33
CA ASN A 37 2.84 -16.92 6.06
C ASN A 37 3.19 -17.19 4.59
N GLY A 38 2.72 -16.34 3.67
CA GLY A 38 3.03 -16.37 2.24
C GLY A 38 4.34 -15.68 1.86
N GLY A 39 5.16 -15.24 2.82
CA GLY A 39 6.45 -14.60 2.56
C GLY A 39 6.39 -13.10 2.30
N ARG A 40 5.23 -12.46 2.46
CA ARG A 40 5.12 -10.99 2.43
C ARG A 40 5.52 -10.42 3.77
N GLU A 41 6.18 -9.26 3.74
CA GLU A 41 6.53 -8.53 4.95
C GLU A 41 5.42 -7.55 5.32
N VAL A 42 5.08 -7.52 6.61
CA VAL A 42 4.06 -6.62 7.15
C VAL A 42 4.65 -5.80 8.29
N THR A 43 4.77 -4.49 8.08
CA THR A 43 5.25 -3.54 9.08
C THR A 43 4.11 -2.63 9.53
N ILE A 44 4.01 -2.41 10.84
CA ILE A 44 3.02 -1.51 11.44
C ILE A 44 3.79 -0.39 12.14
N SER A 45 3.54 0.85 11.77
CA SER A 45 4.18 2.03 12.35
C SER A 45 3.14 3.05 12.82
N GLU A 46 3.48 3.79 13.87
CA GLU A 46 2.66 4.91 14.33
C GLU A 46 2.97 6.16 13.51
N GLU A 47 1.95 6.92 13.14
CA GLU A 47 2.05 8.24 12.49
C GLU A 47 1.46 9.31 13.43
N ALA A 48 1.81 10.58 13.20
CA ALA A 48 1.41 11.69 14.08
C ALA A 48 -0.10 11.77 14.34
N ASP A 49 -0.92 11.44 13.34
CA ASP A 49 -2.39 11.47 13.41
C ASP A 49 -3.02 10.07 13.24
N GLY A 50 -2.23 9.01 13.32
CA GLY A 50 -2.71 7.71 12.87
C GLY A 50 -1.74 6.53 12.98
N ARG A 51 -2.02 5.52 12.17
CA ARG A 51 -1.21 4.30 12.08
C ARG A 51 -1.09 3.91 10.62
N GLN A 52 0.07 3.43 10.25
CA GLN A 52 0.35 2.94 8.91
C GLN A 52 0.61 1.44 8.96
N VAL A 53 0.06 0.72 7.98
CA VAL A 53 0.37 -0.69 7.74
C VAL A 53 0.97 -0.79 6.36
N LEU A 54 2.23 -1.20 6.29
CA LEU A 54 2.96 -1.50 5.07
C LEU A 54 2.89 -3.00 4.82
N VAL A 55 2.46 -3.40 3.63
CA VAL A 55 2.52 -4.78 3.14
C VAL A 55 3.36 -4.78 1.87
N ARG A 56 4.45 -5.54 1.85
CA ARG A 56 5.33 -5.62 0.68
C ARG A 56 5.74 -7.05 0.39
N THR A 57 6.03 -7.33 -0.87
CA THR A 57 6.60 -8.60 -1.30
C THR A 57 8.11 -8.40 -1.53
N PRO A 58 8.99 -9.08 -0.77
CA PRO A 58 10.44 -8.93 -0.91
C PRO A 58 10.91 -9.14 -2.35
N ASP A 59 11.97 -8.42 -2.74
CA ASP A 59 12.58 -8.51 -4.07
C ASP A 59 11.63 -8.18 -5.25
N THR A 60 10.49 -7.54 -4.97
CA THR A 60 9.54 -7.05 -5.98
C THR A 60 9.19 -5.59 -5.74
N GLY A 61 8.64 -4.93 -6.75
CA GLY A 61 8.04 -3.61 -6.61
C GLY A 61 6.67 -3.62 -5.91
N ASP A 62 6.12 -4.77 -5.53
CA ASP A 62 4.78 -4.86 -4.94
C ASP A 62 4.78 -4.33 -3.50
N GLN A 63 4.22 -3.13 -3.34
CA GLN A 63 4.14 -2.43 -2.07
C GLN A 63 2.80 -1.73 -1.93
N GLN A 64 2.13 -1.98 -0.80
CA GLN A 64 0.87 -1.35 -0.45
C GLN A 64 0.96 -0.73 0.94
N VAL A 65 0.51 0.52 1.05
CA VAL A 65 0.51 1.28 2.29
C VAL A 65 -0.93 1.65 2.67
N TYR A 66 -1.34 1.23 3.85
CA TYR A 66 -2.66 1.50 4.40
C TYR A 66 -2.54 2.51 5.54
N HIS A 67 -3.15 3.68 5.37
CA HIS A 67 -3.17 4.72 6.40
C HIS A 67 -4.48 4.71 7.17
N PHE A 68 -4.36 4.68 8.49
CA PHE A 68 -5.49 4.66 9.41
C PHE A 68 -5.50 5.92 10.27
N ALA A 69 -6.68 6.47 10.48
CA ALA A 69 -6.92 7.52 11.47
C ALA A 69 -7.86 7.00 12.56
N GLN A 70 -7.69 7.47 13.80
CA GLN A 70 -8.54 7.07 14.93
C GLN A 70 -9.62 8.12 15.20
N ARG A 71 -10.86 7.90 14.75
CA ARG A 71 -12.00 8.81 14.99
C ARG A 71 -13.37 8.10 14.91
N PRO A 72 -14.08 7.76 15.99
CA PRO A 72 -13.61 7.40 17.34
C PRO A 72 -12.94 6.01 17.38
N CYS A 73 -13.00 5.24 16.30
CA CYS A 73 -12.32 3.97 16.09
C CYS A 73 -11.31 4.09 14.95
N TRP A 74 -10.45 3.07 14.78
CA TRP A 74 -9.52 3.00 13.65
C TRP A 74 -10.29 2.86 12.33
N MET A 75 -10.09 3.81 11.42
CA MET A 75 -10.67 3.81 10.08
C MET A 75 -9.57 3.93 9.04
N LEU A 76 -9.67 3.12 7.99
CA LEU A 76 -8.81 3.24 6.82
C LEU A 76 -9.21 4.51 6.05
N VAL A 77 -8.27 5.45 5.91
CA VAL A 77 -8.52 6.75 5.25
C VAL A 77 -7.83 6.87 3.89
N LYS A 78 -6.80 6.06 3.64
CA LYS A 78 -6.06 6.06 2.38
C LYS A 78 -5.42 4.69 2.15
N VAL A 79 -5.46 4.25 0.90
CA VAL A 79 -4.63 3.16 0.36
C VAL A 79 -3.69 3.79 -0.65
N ASP A 80 -2.40 3.55 -0.49
CA ASP A 80 -1.35 3.93 -1.41
C ASP A 80 -0.83 2.63 -2.06
N ASP A 81 -1.20 2.40 -3.31
CA ASP A 81 -0.68 1.30 -4.10
C ASP A 81 0.56 1.79 -4.84
N GLN A 82 1.71 1.27 -4.42
CA GLN A 82 3.03 1.64 -4.93
C GLN A 82 3.64 0.51 -5.76
N SER A 83 2.81 -0.38 -6.27
CA SER A 83 3.25 -1.48 -7.10
C SER A 83 3.71 -0.98 -8.47
N LEU A 84 4.91 -1.40 -8.88
CA LEU A 84 5.55 -1.10 -10.17
C LEU A 84 5.42 -2.26 -11.15
#